data_AF-C6RFZ1-F1
#
_entry.id   AF-C6RFZ1-F1
#
_cell.length_a   1.000
_cell.length_b   1.000
_cell.length_c   1.000
_cell.angle_alpha   90.00
_cell.angle_beta   90.00
_cell.angle_gamma   90.00
#
_symmetry.space_group_name_H-M   'P 1'
#
loop_
_entity.id
_entity.type
_entity.pdbx_description
1 polymer ?
#
loop_
_entity_poly.entity_id
_entity_poly.type
_entity_poly.pdbx_seq_one_letter_code
_entity_poly.pdbx_strand_id
1 'polypeptide(L)'
;MQLIYFHLVFDALKFEANYYDIFEAIEKEILDKFEDLSLKFSFDAPFESELKFALCKLAKNDRKKYALNKFLPRPLILKIYAAAINSGVVSIEKTLEKPRVKSKYQKSKKLPERDKAQDKVVFNDNFTRFWFYFIEPNLTLLKNGEKAALMEIIRREFDSYAGFGFELLCRQAQVLGQRRARSLQIYA
;
A
#
# COMPACT_ATOMS: atom_id res chain seq x y z
N MET A 1 10.41 -10.48 -15.00
CA MET A 1 10.49 -9.79 -13.70
C MET A 1 10.23 -8.30 -13.83
N GLN A 2 10.97 -7.55 -14.67
CA GLN A 2 10.82 -6.09 -14.81
C GLN A 2 9.37 -5.63 -15.08
N LEU A 3 8.61 -6.29 -15.95
CA LEU A 3 7.23 -5.90 -16.24
C LEU A 3 6.30 -5.88 -15.01
N ILE A 4 6.52 -6.80 -14.06
CA ILE A 4 5.81 -6.81 -12.78
C ILE A 4 6.24 -5.62 -11.93
N TYR A 5 7.55 -5.33 -11.90
CA TYR A 5 8.07 -4.17 -11.16
C TYR A 5 7.52 -2.85 -11.71
N PHE A 6 7.43 -2.71 -13.03
CA PHE A 6 6.76 -1.58 -13.66
C PHE A 6 5.30 -1.49 -13.23
N HIS A 7 4.54 -2.59 -13.26
CA HIS A 7 3.17 -2.60 -12.78
C HIS A 7 3.02 -2.23 -11.29
N LEU A 8 3.97 -2.66 -10.45
CA LEU A 8 3.96 -2.35 -9.02
C LEU A 8 4.32 -0.89 -8.71
N VAL A 9 4.85 -0.11 -9.66
CA VAL A 9 5.24 1.28 -9.42
C VAL A 9 4.38 2.26 -10.21
N PHE A 10 3.98 1.90 -11.43
CA PHE A 10 3.45 2.84 -12.41
C PHE A 10 2.02 2.55 -12.87
N ASP A 11 1.26 1.68 -12.20
CA ASP A 11 -0.11 1.32 -12.65
C ASP A 11 -1.06 2.52 -12.84
N ALA A 12 -0.93 3.57 -12.01
CA ALA A 12 -1.72 4.79 -12.08
C ALA A 12 -1.00 5.96 -12.81
N LEU A 13 0.25 5.77 -13.24
CA LEU A 13 1.02 6.76 -13.97
C LEU A 13 1.07 6.39 -15.45
N LYS A 14 0.57 7.30 -16.30
CA LYS A 14 0.71 7.18 -17.75
C LYS A 14 1.90 8.00 -18.20
N PHE A 15 2.83 7.35 -18.89
CA PHE A 15 3.95 8.00 -19.58
C PHE A 15 4.18 7.28 -20.92
N GLU A 16 4.75 7.99 -21.88
CA GLU A 16 4.91 7.51 -23.27
C GLU A 16 6.29 6.91 -23.53
N ALA A 17 7.27 7.24 -22.70
CA ALA A 17 8.65 6.77 -22.85
C ALA A 17 8.77 5.26 -22.54
N ASN A 18 9.56 4.56 -23.37
CA ASN A 18 9.89 3.16 -23.14
C ASN A 18 11.19 3.04 -22.36
N TYR A 19 11.08 2.59 -21.11
CA TYR A 19 12.23 2.33 -20.25
C TYR A 19 12.50 0.83 -20.15
N TYR A 20 13.79 0.45 -20.21
CA TYR A 20 14.23 -0.92 -19.98
C TYR A 20 14.59 -1.17 -18.51
N ASP A 21 15.11 -0.14 -17.81
CA ASP A 21 15.38 -0.21 -16.37
C ASP A 21 14.29 0.50 -15.57
N ILE A 22 13.80 -0.18 -14.53
CA ILE A 22 12.80 0.36 -13.62
C ILE A 22 13.35 1.54 -12.81
N PHE A 23 14.63 1.52 -12.46
CA PHE A 23 15.23 2.59 -11.65
C PHE A 23 15.43 3.86 -12.47
N GLU A 24 15.80 3.72 -13.74
CA GLU A 24 15.83 4.84 -14.70
C GLU A 24 14.42 5.43 -14.87
N ALA A 25 13.39 4.60 -15.01
CA ALA A 25 12.01 5.06 -15.09
C ALA A 25 11.57 5.81 -13.82
N ILE A 26 11.86 5.27 -12.63
CA ILE A 26 11.58 5.92 -11.34
C ILE A 26 12.29 7.28 -11.29
N GLU A 27 13.53 7.31 -11.76
CA GLU A 27 14.33 8.51 -11.79
C GLU A 27 13.68 9.63 -12.61
N LYS A 28 13.27 9.33 -13.85
CA LYS A 28 12.76 10.29 -14.83
C LYS A 28 11.30 10.64 -14.67
N GLU A 29 10.47 9.66 -14.30
CA GLU A 29 9.02 9.83 -14.26
C GLU A 29 8.49 10.18 -12.86
N ILE A 30 9.26 9.90 -11.81
CA ILE A 30 8.84 10.17 -10.42
C ILE A 30 9.74 11.20 -9.78
N LEU A 31 11.05 10.92 -9.70
CA LEU A 31 11.95 11.77 -8.93
C LEU A 31 12.24 13.12 -9.60
N ASP A 32 12.28 13.19 -10.94
CA ASP A 32 12.43 14.47 -11.67
C ASP A 32 11.14 15.29 -11.73
N LYS A 33 9.99 14.68 -11.41
CA LYS A 33 8.65 15.30 -11.51
C LYS A 33 7.94 15.34 -10.16
N PHE A 34 8.70 15.27 -9.06
CA PHE A 34 8.12 15.03 -7.74
C PHE A 34 7.28 16.22 -7.25
N GLU A 35 7.63 17.44 -7.61
CA GLU A 35 6.85 18.63 -7.26
C GLU A 35 5.43 18.55 -7.84
N ASP A 36 5.30 18.26 -9.12
CA ASP A 36 4.00 18.13 -9.80
C ASP A 36 3.20 16.95 -9.25
N LEU A 37 3.87 15.82 -9.02
CA LEU A 37 3.23 14.63 -8.46
C LEU A 37 2.77 14.84 -7.02
N SER A 38 3.48 15.65 -6.23
CA SER A 38 3.13 15.93 -4.84
C SER A 38 1.78 16.65 -4.68
N LEU A 39 1.37 17.41 -5.70
CA LEU A 39 0.09 18.13 -5.71
C LEU A 39 -1.11 17.18 -5.61
N LYS A 40 -0.99 15.97 -6.17
CA LYS A 40 -2.02 14.92 -6.10
C LYS A 40 -2.26 14.41 -4.68
N PHE A 41 -1.30 14.59 -3.80
CA PHE A 41 -1.34 14.12 -2.41
C PHE A 41 -1.53 15.27 -1.41
N SER A 42 -2.15 16.36 -1.86
CA SER A 42 -2.70 17.38 -0.97
C SER A 42 -4.05 16.92 -0.42
N PHE A 43 -4.22 16.99 0.90
CA PHE A 43 -5.48 16.61 1.55
C PHE A 43 -6.12 17.81 2.24
N ASP A 44 -7.38 18.08 1.92
CA ASP A 44 -8.17 19.08 2.62
C ASP A 44 -8.62 18.56 3.99
N ALA A 45 -7.69 18.56 4.95
CA ALA A 45 -7.93 18.12 6.31
C ALA A 45 -7.02 18.87 7.31
N PRO A 46 -7.51 19.26 8.50
CA PRO A 46 -6.72 19.98 9.51
C PRO A 46 -5.61 19.12 10.15
N PHE A 47 -5.55 17.83 9.82
CA PHE A 47 -4.57 16.84 10.30
C PHE A 47 -3.82 16.20 9.12
N GLU A 48 -3.58 16.97 8.05
CA GLU A 48 -2.92 16.49 6.84
C GLU A 48 -1.57 15.82 7.14
N SER A 49 -0.78 16.39 8.05
CA SER A 49 0.54 15.85 8.41
C SER A 49 0.46 14.45 9.02
N GLU A 50 -0.52 14.23 9.91
CA GLU A 50 -0.78 12.97 10.58
C GLU A 50 -1.39 11.96 9.62
N LEU A 51 -2.22 12.42 8.68
CA LEU A 51 -2.75 11.60 7.59
C LEU A 51 -1.62 11.08 6.69
N LYS A 52 -0.73 11.96 6.22
CA LYS A 52 0.44 11.58 5.41
C LYS A 52 1.35 10.60 6.17
N PHE A 53 1.65 10.91 7.44
CA PHE A 53 2.41 10.02 8.30
C PHE A 53 1.75 8.64 8.45
N ALA A 54 0.44 8.60 8.67
CA ALA A 54 -0.31 7.36 8.77
C ALA A 54 -0.27 6.55 7.46
N LEU A 55 -0.41 7.20 6.31
CA LEU A 55 -0.30 6.56 5.00
C LEU A 55 1.10 5.96 4.79
N CYS A 56 2.16 6.67 5.17
CA CYS A 56 3.53 6.13 5.15
C CYS A 56 3.67 4.87 6.01
N LYS A 57 3.06 4.85 7.20
CA LYS A 57 3.06 3.65 8.06
C LYS A 57 2.25 2.50 7.46
N LEU A 58 1.12 2.79 6.82
CA LEU A 58 0.30 1.78 6.16
C LEU A 58 1.00 1.17 4.94
N ALA A 59 1.73 1.98 4.16
CA ALA A 59 2.47 1.51 2.99
C ALA A 59 3.52 0.44 3.34
N LYS A 60 4.14 0.57 4.52
CA LYS A 60 5.19 -0.33 5.04
C LYS A 60 4.69 -1.52 5.88
N ASN A 61 3.40 -1.59 6.23
CA ASN A 61 2.87 -2.58 7.17
C ASN A 61 1.96 -3.62 6.48
N ASP A 62 1.56 -4.67 7.22
CA ASP A 62 0.65 -5.75 6.83
C ASP A 62 -0.79 -5.30 6.50
N ARG A 63 -1.05 -4.00 6.31
CA ARG A 63 -2.37 -3.42 6.00
C ARG A 63 -3.44 -3.58 7.07
N LYS A 64 -3.10 -4.06 8.27
CA LYS A 64 -4.08 -4.30 9.34
C LYS A 64 -4.70 -2.99 9.82
N LYS A 65 -6.04 -2.93 9.91
CA LYS A 65 -6.79 -1.73 10.35
C LYS A 65 -6.34 -1.18 11.71
N TYR A 66 -5.83 -2.01 12.62
CA TYR A 66 -5.38 -1.54 13.93
C TYR A 66 -3.88 -1.23 14.00
N ALA A 67 -3.15 -1.28 12.88
CA ALA A 67 -1.71 -0.99 12.82
C ALA A 67 -1.37 0.40 13.37
N LEU A 68 -2.23 1.39 13.13
CA LEU A 68 -2.01 2.78 13.54
C LEU A 68 -2.20 3.04 15.04
N ASN A 69 -2.86 2.13 15.78
CA ASN A 69 -3.10 2.30 17.22
C ASN A 69 -1.81 2.43 18.04
N LYS A 70 -0.67 2.02 17.49
CA LYS A 70 0.65 2.13 18.12
C LYS A 70 1.25 3.53 18.01
N PHE A 71 0.74 4.36 17.09
CA PHE A 71 1.35 5.65 16.74
C PHE A 71 0.44 6.84 17.03
N LEU A 72 -0.89 6.68 16.92
CA LEU A 72 -1.83 7.79 17.00
C LEU A 72 -3.01 7.47 17.94
N PRO A 73 -3.65 8.51 18.54
CA PRO A 73 -4.86 8.33 19.33
C PRO A 73 -6.03 7.80 18.48
N ARG A 74 -6.84 6.92 19.07
CA ARG A 74 -7.99 6.30 18.37
C ARG A 74 -8.98 7.29 17.72
N PRO A 75 -9.40 8.38 18.37
CA PRO A 75 -10.33 9.33 17.75
C PRO A 75 -9.75 9.95 16.47
N LEU A 76 -8.44 10.24 16.46
CA LEU A 76 -7.75 10.78 15.30
C LEU A 76 -7.63 9.73 14.18
N ILE A 77 -7.32 8.48 14.52
CA ILE A 77 -7.24 7.38 13.54
C ILE A 77 -8.55 7.20 12.76
N LEU A 78 -9.71 7.33 13.43
CA LEU A 78 -11.00 7.22 12.74
C LEU A 78 -11.19 8.35 11.73
N LYS A 79 -10.80 9.58 12.09
CA LYS A 79 -10.83 10.73 11.17
C LYS A 79 -9.86 10.55 10.00
N ILE A 80 -8.66 10.04 10.27
CA ILE A 80 -7.66 9.71 9.25
C ILE A 80 -8.20 8.68 8.26
N TYR A 81 -8.80 7.59 8.75
CA TYR A 81 -9.39 6.58 7.86
C TYR A 81 -10.54 7.15 7.04
N ALA A 82 -11.41 7.96 7.64
CA ALA A 82 -12.49 8.62 6.89
C ALA A 82 -11.92 9.53 5.79
N ALA A 83 -10.93 10.37 6.11
CA ALA A 83 -10.30 11.26 5.14
C ALA A 83 -9.59 10.48 4.01
N ALA A 84 -8.82 9.44 4.35
CA ALA A 84 -8.10 8.63 3.37
C ALA A 84 -9.03 7.84 2.41
N ILE A 85 -10.21 7.42 2.90
CA ILE A 85 -11.22 6.76 2.08
C ILE A 85 -11.95 7.79 1.21
N ASN A 86 -12.33 8.94 1.77
CA ASN A 86 -13.03 9.99 1.04
C ASN A 86 -12.15 10.61 -0.06
N SER A 87 -10.84 10.68 0.13
CA SER A 87 -9.88 11.11 -0.89
C SER A 87 -9.62 10.06 -1.97
N GLY A 88 -10.15 8.83 -1.82
CA GLY A 88 -9.96 7.76 -2.79
C GLY A 88 -8.57 7.15 -2.82
N VAL A 89 -7.73 7.41 -1.80
CA VAL A 89 -6.37 6.86 -1.70
C VAL A 89 -6.39 5.41 -1.21
N VAL A 90 -7.29 5.10 -0.28
CA VAL A 90 -7.41 3.75 0.31
C VAL A 90 -8.85 3.24 0.32
N SER A 91 -8.99 1.93 0.40
CA SER A 91 -10.25 1.23 0.61
C SER A 91 -10.13 0.18 1.73
N ILE A 92 -11.26 -0.26 2.27
CA ILE A 92 -11.31 -1.31 3.29
C ILE A 92 -11.69 -2.63 2.63
N GLU A 93 -10.78 -3.60 2.68
CA GLU A 93 -11.04 -4.98 2.32
C GLU A 93 -11.53 -5.73 3.58
N LYS A 94 -12.79 -6.18 3.54
CA LYS A 94 -13.38 -6.96 4.63
C LYS A 94 -12.76 -8.34 4.70
N THR A 95 -12.42 -8.78 5.91
CA THR A 95 -11.93 -10.16 6.09
C THR A 95 -13.07 -11.17 5.90
N LEU A 96 -12.83 -12.15 5.04
CA LEU A 96 -13.78 -13.25 4.77
C LEU A 96 -13.67 -14.39 5.80
N GLU A 97 -12.60 -14.41 6.61
CA GLU A 97 -12.43 -15.40 7.67
C GLU A 97 -13.43 -15.16 8.80
N LYS A 98 -14.28 -16.17 9.06
CA LYS A 98 -15.16 -16.15 10.21
C LYS A 98 -14.30 -16.23 11.49
N PRO A 99 -14.56 -15.39 12.51
CA PRO A 99 -13.90 -15.54 13.79
C PRO A 99 -14.11 -16.97 14.32
N ARG A 100 -13.06 -17.61 14.83
CA ARG A 100 -13.21 -18.92 15.47
C ARG A 100 -14.26 -18.83 16.58
N VAL A 101 -15.28 -19.68 16.49
CA VAL A 101 -16.27 -19.85 17.56
C VAL A 101 -15.54 -20.35 18.80
N LYS A 102 -15.60 -19.59 19.89
CA LYS A 102 -14.96 -19.96 21.16
C LYS A 102 -15.84 -20.99 21.88
N SER A 103 -15.27 -22.13 22.27
CA SER A 103 -15.92 -23.02 23.23
C SER A 103 -15.80 -22.42 24.65
N LYS A 104 -16.90 -22.46 25.42
CA LYS A 104 -17.02 -21.88 26.77
C LYS A 104 -15.97 -22.41 27.76
N TYR A 105 -15.44 -23.62 27.50
CA TYR A 105 -14.53 -24.35 28.39
C TYR A 105 -13.07 -24.33 27.95
N GLN A 106 -12.76 -23.77 26.78
CA GLN A 106 -11.39 -23.73 26.28
C GLN A 106 -10.72 -22.41 26.68
N LYS A 107 -9.75 -22.47 27.60
CA LYS A 107 -8.84 -21.34 27.84
C LYS A 107 -8.10 -21.04 26.53
N SER A 108 -8.48 -19.96 25.85
CA SER A 108 -7.87 -19.59 24.58
C SER A 108 -6.41 -19.22 24.82
N LYS A 109 -5.47 -19.96 24.20
CA LYS A 109 -4.09 -19.51 24.08
C LYS A 109 -4.13 -18.13 23.41
N LYS A 110 -3.55 -17.11 24.05
CA LYS A 110 -3.54 -15.73 23.52
C LYS A 110 -2.81 -15.76 22.18
N LEU A 111 -3.56 -15.74 21.08
CA LEU A 111 -2.97 -15.67 19.75
C LEU A 111 -2.18 -14.35 19.65
N PRO A 112 -1.00 -14.39 19.02
CA PRO A 112 -0.30 -13.17 18.64
C PRO A 112 -1.26 -12.26 17.87
N GLU A 113 -1.19 -10.95 18.12
CA GLU A 113 -2.11 -9.98 17.50
C GLU A 113 -2.06 -10.01 15.97
N ARG A 114 -0.94 -10.49 15.42
CA ARG A 114 -0.70 -10.69 13.98
C ARG A 114 -1.62 -11.75 13.35
N ASP A 115 -2.08 -12.72 14.14
CA ASP A 115 -2.82 -13.92 13.70
C ASP A 115 -4.34 -13.77 13.84
N LYS A 116 -4.82 -12.58 14.22
CA LYS A 116 -6.24 -12.28 14.31
C LYS A 116 -6.76 -11.81 12.95
N ALA A 117 -7.82 -12.46 12.47
CA ALA A 117 -8.63 -12.00 11.35
C ALA A 117 -9.10 -10.55 11.59
N GLN A 118 -8.68 -9.63 10.72
CA GLN A 118 -8.95 -8.20 10.81
C GLN A 118 -9.02 -7.60 9.42
N ASP A 119 -9.98 -6.69 9.22
CA ASP A 119 -10.10 -5.91 8.00
C ASP A 119 -8.77 -5.25 7.62
N LYS A 120 -8.53 -5.20 6.32
CA LYS A 120 -7.31 -4.65 5.74
C LYS A 120 -7.61 -3.31 5.08
N VAL A 121 -6.67 -2.39 5.21
CA VAL A 121 -6.67 -1.09 4.53
C VAL A 121 -5.74 -1.22 3.34
N VAL A 122 -6.29 -1.07 2.14
CA VAL A 122 -5.58 -1.33 0.87
C VAL A 122 -5.49 -0.02 0.11
N PHE A 123 -4.33 0.28 -0.46
CA PHE A 123 -4.18 1.38 -1.40
C PHE A 123 -4.91 1.04 -2.70
N ASN A 124 -5.62 2.01 -3.27
CA ASN A 124 -6.44 1.76 -4.45
C ASN A 124 -5.59 1.58 -5.72
N ASP A 125 -4.36 2.09 -5.72
CA ASP A 125 -3.37 1.92 -6.78
C ASP A 125 -1.96 1.71 -6.22
N ASN A 126 -1.12 1.05 -7.01
CA ASN A 126 0.24 0.71 -6.62
C ASN A 126 1.16 1.93 -6.57
N PHE A 127 0.98 2.90 -7.48
CA PHE A 127 1.75 4.15 -7.49
C PHE A 127 1.58 4.94 -6.18
N THR A 128 0.37 5.13 -5.71
CA THR A 128 0.08 5.79 -4.42
C THR A 128 0.76 5.06 -3.27
N ARG A 129 0.72 3.72 -3.25
CA ARG A 129 1.46 2.94 -2.24
C ARG A 129 2.96 3.19 -2.36
N PHE A 130 3.52 3.20 -3.57
CA PHE A 130 4.94 3.48 -3.81
C PHE A 130 5.32 4.88 -3.30
N TRP A 131 4.50 5.89 -3.60
CA TRP A 131 4.67 7.27 -3.16
C TRP A 131 4.80 7.36 -1.65
N PHE A 132 3.85 6.81 -0.89
CA PHE A 132 3.88 6.82 0.57
C PHE A 132 4.94 5.88 1.17
N TYR A 133 5.44 4.90 0.42
CA TYR A 133 6.51 4.02 0.88
C TYR A 133 7.88 4.72 0.81
N PHE A 134 8.18 5.37 -0.32
CA PHE A 134 9.51 5.89 -0.64
C PHE A 134 9.60 7.40 -0.76
N ILE A 135 8.63 8.05 -1.40
CA ILE A 135 8.75 9.45 -1.80
C ILE A 135 8.35 10.38 -0.66
N GLU A 136 7.10 10.28 -0.18
CA GLU A 136 6.56 11.10 0.91
C GLU A 136 7.48 11.15 2.15
N PRO A 137 7.99 10.03 2.69
CA PRO A 137 8.86 10.08 3.87
C PRO A 137 10.23 10.70 3.61
N ASN A 138 10.65 10.84 2.35
CA ASN A 138 11.97 11.33 1.94
C ASN A 138 11.89 12.62 1.10
N LEU A 139 10.76 13.33 1.11
CA LEU A 139 10.58 14.56 0.34
C LEU A 139 11.65 15.62 0.65
N THR A 140 12.17 15.66 1.88
CA THR A 140 13.25 16.58 2.27
C THR A 140 14.52 16.34 1.46
N LEU A 141 14.87 15.08 1.17
CA LEU A 141 16.05 14.75 0.35
C LEU A 141 15.87 15.29 -1.07
N LEU A 142 14.67 15.16 -1.64
CA LEU A 142 14.36 15.66 -2.97
C LEU A 142 14.44 17.19 -3.05
N LYS A 143 13.89 17.89 -2.06
CA LYS A 143 13.97 19.36 -1.96
C LYS A 143 15.40 19.87 -1.80
N ASN A 144 16.29 19.08 -1.21
CA ASN A 144 17.71 19.40 -1.09
C ASN A 144 18.54 19.02 -2.32
N GLY A 145 17.93 18.43 -3.36
CA GLY A 145 18.65 17.93 -4.54
C GLY A 145 19.39 16.61 -4.31
N GLU A 146 19.19 15.95 -3.17
CA GLU A 146 19.84 14.69 -2.77
C GLU A 146 19.16 13.46 -3.39
N LYS A 147 18.82 13.56 -4.67
CA LYS A 147 18.09 12.52 -5.41
C LYS A 147 18.83 11.18 -5.48
N ALA A 148 20.16 11.22 -5.61
CA ALA A 148 20.98 10.02 -5.63
C ALA A 148 20.87 9.23 -4.31
N ALA A 149 20.82 9.92 -3.17
CA ALA A 149 20.67 9.28 -1.86
C ALA A 149 19.31 8.57 -1.74
N LEU A 150 18.23 9.19 -2.23
CA LEU A 150 16.92 8.55 -2.28
C LEU A 150 16.92 7.33 -3.22
N MET A 151 17.59 7.42 -4.37
CA MET A 151 17.68 6.29 -5.30
C MET A 151 18.37 5.08 -4.65
N GLU A 152 19.42 5.30 -3.85
CA GLU A 152 20.09 4.22 -3.10
C GLU A 152 19.16 3.57 -2.06
N ILE A 153 18.34 4.37 -1.36
CA ILE A 153 17.32 3.85 -0.45
C ILE A 153 16.30 2.99 -1.21
N ILE A 154 15.82 3.49 -2.35
CA ILE A 154 14.86 2.77 -3.20
C ILE A 154 15.48 1.44 -3.63
N ARG A 155 16.67 1.43 -4.22
CA ARG A 155 17.36 0.20 -4.66
C ARG A 155 17.49 -0.83 -3.54
N ARG A 156 17.92 -0.40 -2.36
CA ARG A 156 18.14 -1.28 -1.21
C ARG A 156 16.85 -1.94 -0.71
N GLU A 157 15.75 -1.20 -0.71
CA GLU A 157 14.47 -1.65 -0.14
C GLU A 157 13.45 -2.12 -1.20
N PHE A 158 13.79 -2.00 -2.50
CA PHE A 158 12.88 -2.28 -3.60
C PHE A 158 12.39 -3.72 -3.60
N ASP A 159 13.28 -4.69 -3.40
CA ASP A 159 12.89 -6.11 -3.38
C ASP A 159 11.93 -6.43 -2.24
N SER A 160 12.09 -5.78 -1.08
CA SER A 160 11.15 -5.91 0.04
C SER A 160 9.79 -5.31 -0.29
N TYR A 161 9.77 -4.14 -0.93
CA TYR A 161 8.55 -3.50 -1.42
C TYR A 161 7.83 -4.39 -2.46
N ALA A 162 8.57 -4.90 -3.43
CA ALA A 162 8.09 -5.70 -4.55
C ALA A 162 7.62 -7.08 -4.12
N GLY A 163 8.31 -7.73 -3.17
CA GLY A 163 7.94 -9.05 -2.66
C GLY A 163 6.52 -9.08 -2.09
N PHE A 164 6.14 -8.04 -1.34
CA PHE A 164 4.76 -7.89 -0.87
C PHE A 164 3.75 -7.66 -2.01
N GLY A 165 4.11 -6.82 -2.99
CA GLY A 165 3.26 -6.59 -4.17
C GLY A 165 3.02 -7.87 -4.96
N PHE A 166 4.08 -8.67 -5.14
CA PHE A 166 4.01 -9.97 -5.80
C PHE A 166 3.14 -10.97 -5.04
N GLU A 167 3.26 -11.05 -3.70
CA GLU A 167 2.40 -11.89 -2.87
C GLU A 167 0.91 -11.51 -3.03
N LEU A 168 0.61 -10.22 -3.15
CA LEU A 168 -0.74 -9.73 -3.40
C LEU A 168 -1.27 -10.14 -4.77
N LEU A 169 -0.47 -9.96 -5.83
CA LEU A 169 -0.82 -10.37 -7.19
C LEU A 169 -1.08 -11.87 -7.29
N CYS A 170 -0.24 -12.69 -6.64
CA CYS A 170 -0.43 -14.14 -6.60
C CYS A 170 -1.75 -14.53 -5.92
N ARG A 171 -2.09 -13.88 -4.80
CA ARG A 171 -3.39 -14.11 -4.14
C ARG A 171 -4.57 -13.73 -5.02
N GLN A 172 -4.49 -12.60 -5.72
CA GLN A 172 -5.54 -12.17 -6.65
C GLN A 172 -5.71 -13.17 -7.81
N ALA A 173 -4.61 -13.62 -8.41
CA ALA A 173 -4.62 -14.62 -9.49
C ALA A 173 -5.27 -15.94 -9.04
N GLN A 174 -4.98 -16.41 -7.82
CA GLN A 174 -5.61 -17.61 -7.25
C GLN A 174 -7.13 -17.46 -7.12
N VAL A 175 -7.61 -16.33 -6.59
CA VAL A 175 -9.06 -16.06 -6.44
C VAL A 175 -9.75 -16.01 -7.81
N LEU A 176 -9.12 -15.38 -8.81
CA LEU A 176 -9.66 -15.33 -10.17
C LEU A 176 -9.73 -16.72 -10.82
N GLY A 177 -8.70 -17.55 -10.64
CA GLY A 177 -8.70 -18.94 -11.08
C GLY A 177 -9.83 -19.75 -10.45
N GLN A 178 -10.05 -19.62 -9.15
CA GLN A 178 -11.15 -20.29 -8.44
C GLN A 178 -12.54 -19.84 -8.91
N ARG A 179 -12.72 -18.55 -9.23
CA ARG A 179 -13.97 -18.03 -9.79
C ARG A 179 -14.24 -18.57 -11.19
N ARG A 180 -13.21 -18.62 -12.05
CA ARG A 180 -13.31 -19.19 -13.41
C ARG A 180 -13.66 -20.68 -13.40
N ALA A 181 -13.05 -21.45 -12.50
CA ALA A 181 -13.36 -22.87 -12.35
C ALA A 181 -14.82 -23.11 -11.92
N ARG A 182 -15.35 -22.27 -11.02
CA ARG A 182 -16.76 -22.34 -10.59
C ARG A 182 -17.75 -21.93 -11.68
N SER A 183 -17.42 -20.94 -12.50
CA SER A 183 -18.29 -20.54 -13.61
C SER A 183 -18.37 -21.63 -14.69
N LEU A 184 -17.29 -22.37 -14.96
CA LEU A 184 -17.31 -23.49 -15.92
C LEU A 184 -18.11 -24.70 -15.43
N GLN A 185 -18.23 -24.90 -14.11
CA GLN A 185 -19.08 -25.95 -13.52
C GLN A 185 -20.59 -25.63 -13.53
N ILE A 186 -20.99 -24.38 -13.81
CA ILE A 186 -22.41 -23.98 -13.88
C ILE A 186 -22.95 -24.13 -15.32
N TYR A 187 -22.07 -24.25 -16.31
CA TYR A 187 -22.41 -24.42 -17.73
C TYR A 187 -22.10 -25.85 -18.27
N ALA A 188 -21.83 -26.81 -17.38
CA ALA A 188 -21.65 -28.23 -17.69
C ALA A 188 -22.69 -29.07 -16.93
#